data_AF-W4UMJ8-F1
#
_entry.id   AF-W4UMJ8-F1
#
_cell.length_a   1.000
_cell.length_b   1.000
_cell.length_c   1.000
_cell.angle_alpha   90.00
_cell.angle_beta   90.00
_cell.angle_gamma   90.00
#
_symmetry.space_group_name_H-M   'P 1'
#
loop_
_entity.id
_entity.type
_entity.pdbx_description
1 polymer ?
#
loop_
_entity_poly.entity_id
_entity_poly.type
_entity_poly.pdbx_seq_one_letter_code
_entity_poly.pdbx_strand_id
1 'polypeptide(L)'
;MNKIGLILLLAIVYGCSLSKQNVTIEIETIPVAVNDMLANASSFIGKIEIIPLETNDSSLTQIGKKVIYNREMDMYALYTRDQIVFTFTGDGRFIANSKNMQGQGPQEYNMALDIKFNPDLKGVDLLDPYGLIYTYSPSFNLISKKKVKSEFVLNKFMALSLHIMFSLILLCGQVKRFCS
;
A
#
# COMPACT_ATOMS: atom_id res chain seq x y z
N MET A 1 -60.71 22.37 -8.59
CA MET A 1 -59.48 21.55 -8.76
C MET A 1 -58.59 22.23 -9.79
N ASN A 2 -57.49 22.85 -9.35
CA ASN A 2 -56.65 23.70 -10.20
C ASN A 2 -55.91 22.86 -11.24
N LYS A 3 -56.20 23.10 -12.53
CA LYS A 3 -55.58 22.43 -13.69
C LYS A 3 -54.04 22.49 -13.66
N ILE A 4 -53.50 23.54 -13.04
CA ILE A 4 -52.06 23.75 -12.83
C ILE A 4 -51.45 22.68 -11.91
N GLY A 5 -52.16 22.28 -10.85
CA GLY A 5 -51.69 21.24 -9.94
C GLY A 5 -51.62 19.86 -10.60
N LEU A 6 -52.52 19.57 -11.54
CA LEU A 6 -52.53 18.32 -12.29
C LEU A 6 -51.35 18.23 -13.27
N ILE A 7 -51.00 19.36 -13.92
CA ILE A 7 -49.85 19.45 -14.83
C ILE A 7 -48.53 19.30 -14.06
N LEU A 8 -48.43 19.90 -12.86
CA LEU A 8 -47.26 19.75 -12.00
C LEU A 8 -47.08 18.29 -11.53
N LEU A 9 -48.19 17.61 -11.20
CA LEU A 9 -48.16 16.21 -10.79
C LEU A 9 -47.72 15.29 -11.93
N LEU A 10 -48.18 15.55 -13.16
CA LEU A 10 -47.77 14.80 -14.36
C LEU A 10 -46.28 15.00 -14.67
N ALA A 11 -45.74 16.22 -14.55
CA ALA A 11 -44.32 16.49 -14.78
C ALA A 11 -43.39 15.72 -13.81
N ILE A 12 -43.81 15.49 -12.57
CA ILE A 12 -43.04 14.73 -11.57
C ILE A 12 -42.98 13.23 -11.93
N VAL A 13 -44.02 12.67 -12.54
CA VAL A 13 -44.07 11.24 -12.92
C VAL A 13 -43.21 10.96 -14.17
N TYR A 14 -43.04 11.94 -15.07
CA TYR A 14 -42.20 11.78 -16.28
C TYR A 14 -40.68 11.95 -16.02
N GLY A 15 -40.26 12.43 -14.85
CA GLY A 15 -38.84 12.62 -14.53
C GLY A 15 -38.06 11.33 -14.18
N CYS A 16 -38.76 10.21 -13.96
CA CYS A 16 -38.16 8.94 -13.48
C CYS A 16 -37.87 7.91 -14.59
N SER A 17 -37.67 8.33 -15.84
CA SER A 17 -37.20 7.44 -16.91
C SER A 17 -35.95 7.99 -17.60
N LEU A 18 -35.00 8.56 -16.83
CA LEU A 18 -33.64 8.75 -17.34
C LEU A 18 -32.84 7.46 -17.18
N SER A 19 -32.52 6.89 -18.34
CA SER A 19 -31.85 5.64 -18.64
C SER A 19 -30.89 5.12 -17.56
N LYS A 20 -31.07 3.84 -17.19
CA LYS A 20 -29.94 2.98 -16.84
C LYS A 20 -29.04 2.90 -18.08
N GLN A 21 -28.14 3.86 -18.25
CA GLN A 21 -26.99 3.63 -19.10
C GLN A 21 -26.20 2.53 -18.41
N ASN A 22 -26.39 1.30 -18.89
CA ASN A 22 -25.38 0.29 -18.74
C ASN A 22 -24.18 0.83 -19.50
N VAL A 23 -23.32 1.57 -18.81
CA VAL A 23 -21.99 1.85 -19.32
C VAL A 23 -21.33 0.48 -19.34
N THR A 24 -21.40 -0.17 -20.50
CA THR A 24 -20.63 -1.37 -20.79
C THR A 24 -19.20 -0.89 -20.93
N ILE A 25 -18.53 -0.70 -19.79
CA ILE A 25 -17.08 -0.56 -19.79
C ILE A 25 -16.60 -1.92 -20.29
N GLU A 26 -16.02 -1.94 -21.48
CA GLU A 26 -15.34 -3.10 -22.03
C GLU A 26 -14.08 -3.32 -21.18
N ILE A 27 -14.27 -3.96 -20.02
CA ILE A 27 -13.17 -4.33 -19.14
C ILE A 27 -12.56 -5.57 -19.75
N GLU A 28 -11.37 -5.42 -20.32
CA GLU A 28 -10.52 -6.55 -20.68
C GLU A 28 -10.23 -7.33 -19.40
N THR A 29 -10.94 -8.44 -19.22
CA THR A 29 -10.72 -9.35 -18.10
C THR A 29 -9.77 -10.42 -18.58
N ILE A 30 -8.64 -10.58 -17.89
CA ILE A 30 -7.72 -11.69 -18.13
C ILE A 30 -8.25 -12.86 -17.29
N PRO A 31 -8.88 -13.90 -17.89
CA PRO A 31 -9.35 -15.04 -17.12
C PRO A 31 -8.16 -15.83 -16.62
N VAL A 32 -8.02 -15.91 -15.30
CA VAL A 32 -7.03 -16.79 -14.66
C VAL A 32 -7.76 -18.07 -14.27
N ALA A 33 -7.44 -19.19 -14.91
CA ALA A 33 -7.95 -20.49 -14.54
C ALA A 33 -7.31 -20.94 -13.22
N VAL A 34 -8.06 -20.86 -12.12
CA VAL A 34 -7.58 -21.23 -10.78
C VAL A 34 -7.58 -22.76 -10.56
N ASN A 35 -8.24 -23.52 -11.44
CA ASN A 35 -8.49 -24.95 -11.26
C ASN A 35 -7.31 -25.86 -11.61
N ASP A 36 -6.28 -25.37 -12.31
CA ASP A 36 -5.15 -26.19 -12.78
C ASP A 36 -3.88 -26.10 -11.89
N MET A 37 -3.94 -25.40 -10.75
CA MET A 37 -2.81 -25.32 -9.82
C MET A 37 -2.91 -26.34 -8.68
N LEU A 38 -2.66 -27.60 -9.01
CA LEU A 38 -2.25 -28.64 -8.05
C LEU A 38 -0.73 -28.91 -8.15
N ALA A 39 0.05 -27.92 -8.57
CA ALA A 39 1.50 -27.98 -8.41
C ALA A 39 1.80 -28.00 -6.90
N ASN A 40 2.27 -29.15 -6.39
CA ASN A 40 2.66 -29.29 -5.00
C ASN A 40 3.62 -28.15 -4.64
N ALA A 41 3.31 -27.38 -3.59
CA ALA A 41 4.10 -26.22 -3.19
C ALA A 41 5.58 -26.56 -2.95
N SER A 42 5.85 -27.80 -2.55
CA SER A 42 7.22 -28.32 -2.38
C SER A 42 8.03 -28.34 -3.67
N SER A 43 7.41 -28.31 -4.85
CA SER A 43 8.10 -28.35 -6.14
C SER A 43 8.83 -27.04 -6.49
N PHE A 44 8.43 -25.91 -5.89
CA PHE A 44 9.03 -24.60 -6.13
C PHE A 44 9.59 -23.91 -4.87
N ILE A 45 9.30 -24.42 -3.67
CA ILE A 45 9.88 -23.91 -2.42
C ILE A 45 11.26 -24.55 -2.21
N GLY A 46 12.33 -23.78 -2.40
CA GLY A 46 13.71 -24.27 -2.24
C GLY A 46 14.12 -24.54 -0.78
N LYS A 47 13.69 -23.68 0.16
CA LYS A 47 13.97 -23.82 1.60
C LYS A 47 12.93 -23.03 2.41
N ILE A 48 12.52 -23.58 3.54
CA ILE A 48 11.75 -22.85 4.57
C ILE A 48 12.67 -22.72 5.78
N GLU A 49 12.81 -21.50 6.29
CA GLU A 49 13.67 -21.19 7.43
C GLU A 49 12.91 -20.26 8.38
N ILE A 50 13.03 -20.53 9.68
CA ILE A 50 12.44 -19.70 10.74
C ILE A 50 13.56 -18.83 11.30
N ILE A 51 13.42 -17.52 11.14
CA ILE A 51 14.37 -16.54 11.69
C ILE A 51 13.70 -15.86 12.88
N PRO A 52 14.16 -16.10 14.12
CA PRO A 52 13.63 -15.41 15.29
C PRO A 52 14.07 -13.95 15.27
N LEU A 53 13.12 -13.02 15.42
CA LEU A 53 13.44 -11.61 15.56
C LEU A 53 13.78 -11.28 17.02
N GLU A 54 14.86 -10.54 17.22
CA GLU A 54 15.29 -10.08 18.54
C GLU A 54 14.17 -9.28 19.21
N THR A 55 13.81 -9.68 20.43
CA THR A 55 12.74 -9.08 21.20
C THR A 55 13.30 -8.49 22.50
N ASN A 56 13.31 -7.17 22.58
CA ASN A 56 13.69 -6.37 23.73
C ASN A 56 12.73 -5.18 23.86
N ASP A 57 12.86 -4.35 24.88
CA ASP A 57 11.94 -3.21 25.11
C ASP A 57 11.87 -2.21 23.94
N SER A 58 12.93 -2.13 23.14
CA SER A 58 13.02 -1.26 21.95
C SER A 58 12.51 -1.91 20.66
N SER A 59 12.38 -3.24 20.63
CA SER A 59 11.91 -4.02 19.48
C SER A 59 10.56 -4.71 19.72
N LEU A 60 9.97 -4.54 20.91
CA LEU A 60 8.65 -5.06 21.23
C LEU A 60 7.61 -4.42 20.30
N THR A 61 7.02 -5.26 19.45
CA THR A 61 6.08 -4.82 18.43
C THR A 61 4.85 -5.73 18.40
N GLN A 62 3.68 -5.16 18.16
CA GLN A 62 2.51 -5.93 17.77
C GLN A 62 2.67 -6.45 16.34
N ILE A 63 1.84 -7.42 15.95
CA ILE A 63 1.85 -8.01 14.60
C ILE A 63 1.83 -6.91 13.53
N GLY A 64 2.85 -6.92 12.67
CA GLY A 64 3.02 -5.93 11.61
C GLY A 64 1.87 -5.93 10.59
N LYS A 65 1.53 -4.76 10.06
CA LYS A 65 0.70 -4.62 8.84
C LYS A 65 1.40 -5.20 7.61
N LYS A 66 2.73 -5.11 7.56
CA LYS A 66 3.54 -5.55 6.42
C LYS A 66 4.93 -5.96 6.90
N VAL A 67 5.44 -7.04 6.31
CA VAL A 67 6.81 -7.52 6.48
C VAL A 67 7.44 -7.57 5.09
N ILE A 68 8.61 -6.97 4.94
CA ILE A 68 9.40 -7.04 3.71
C ILE A 68 10.83 -7.47 4.03
N TYR A 69 11.43 -8.19 3.10
CA TYR A 69 12.82 -8.64 3.16
C TYR A 69 13.55 -8.19 1.90
N ASN A 70 14.75 -7.65 2.04
CA ASN A 70 15.63 -7.30 0.94
C ASN A 70 16.89 -8.16 0.99
N ARG A 71 17.13 -8.94 -0.06
CA ARG A 71 18.29 -9.85 -0.17
C ARG A 71 19.63 -9.16 -0.34
N GLU A 72 19.65 -8.00 -1.01
CA GLU A 72 20.90 -7.27 -1.28
C GLU A 72 21.45 -6.63 -0.02
N MET A 73 20.56 -6.15 0.85
CA MET A 73 20.93 -5.58 2.14
C MET A 73 20.98 -6.64 3.25
N ASP A 74 20.38 -7.82 3.02
CA ASP A 74 20.17 -8.87 4.03
C ASP A 74 19.42 -8.32 5.26
N MET A 75 18.21 -7.81 5.02
CA MET A 75 17.46 -7.06 6.05
C MET A 75 15.95 -7.25 5.96
N TYR A 76 15.33 -7.27 7.14
CA TYR A 76 13.88 -7.19 7.31
C TYR A 76 13.43 -5.78 7.68
N ALA A 77 12.28 -5.38 7.17
CA ALA A 77 11.52 -4.24 7.69
C ALA A 77 10.09 -4.66 8.05
N LEU A 78 9.70 -4.35 9.28
CA LEU A 78 8.37 -4.60 9.85
C LEU A 78 7.64 -3.28 9.97
N TYR A 79 6.53 -3.11 9.24
CA TYR A 79 5.67 -1.93 9.35
C TYR A 79 4.43 -2.27 10.16
N THR A 80 4.20 -1.54 11.24
CA THR A 80 3.17 -1.86 12.25
C THR A 80 1.87 -1.08 12.06
N ARG A 81 0.85 -1.44 12.85
CA ARG A 81 -0.43 -0.72 12.83
C ARG A 81 -0.29 0.74 13.25
N ASP A 82 0.61 1.01 14.21
CA ASP A 82 0.95 2.32 14.74
C ASP A 82 1.82 3.15 13.79
N GLN A 83 2.06 2.63 12.57
CA GLN A 83 2.84 3.26 11.52
C GLN A 83 4.32 3.45 11.88
N ILE A 84 4.82 2.56 12.74
CA ILE A 84 6.23 2.46 13.10
C ILE A 84 6.86 1.40 12.21
N VAL A 85 8.07 1.67 11.75
CA VAL A 85 8.90 0.73 11.00
C VAL A 85 10.01 0.24 11.91
N PHE A 86 10.16 -1.07 12.01
CA PHE A 86 11.27 -1.73 12.69
C PHE A 86 12.19 -2.34 11.64
N THR A 87 13.50 -2.22 11.83
CA THR A 87 14.50 -2.83 10.95
C THR A 87 15.28 -3.89 11.71
N PHE A 88 15.53 -5.01 11.02
CA PHE A 88 16.31 -6.12 11.53
C PHE A 88 17.30 -6.58 10.47
N THR A 89 18.40 -7.15 10.91
CA THR A 89 19.34 -7.89 10.04
C THR A 89 18.69 -9.17 9.52
N GLY A 90 19.29 -9.80 8.52
CA GLY A 90 18.83 -11.08 7.95
C GLY A 90 18.86 -12.25 8.92
N ASP A 91 19.73 -12.19 9.94
CA ASP A 91 19.77 -13.12 11.06
C ASP A 91 18.82 -12.74 12.22
N GLY A 92 18.00 -11.69 12.05
CA GLY A 92 16.93 -11.33 12.97
C GLY A 92 17.32 -10.40 14.12
N ARG A 93 18.55 -9.87 14.17
CA ARG A 93 18.97 -8.92 15.21
C ARG A 93 18.33 -7.55 15.00
N PHE A 94 17.95 -6.90 16.09
CA PHE A 94 17.32 -5.60 16.05
C PHE A 94 18.32 -4.50 15.68
N ILE A 95 17.92 -3.59 14.78
CA ILE A 95 18.75 -2.46 14.37
C ILE A 95 18.18 -1.17 14.94
N ALA A 96 16.96 -0.80 14.55
CA ALA A 96 16.30 0.41 15.00
C ALA A 96 14.80 0.39 14.74
N ASN A 97 14.11 1.41 15.24
CA ASN A 97 12.72 1.67 14.88
C ASN A 97 12.50 3.16 14.59
N SER A 98 11.44 3.47 13.85
CA SER A 98 11.11 4.82 13.41
C SER A 98 10.25 5.62 14.40
N LYS A 99 10.04 5.12 15.63
CA LYS A 99 9.10 5.72 16.59
C LYS A 99 9.40 7.19 16.85
N ASN A 100 10.68 7.55 16.97
CA ASN A 100 11.11 8.92 17.21
C ASN A 100 11.07 9.81 15.96
N MET A 101 10.83 9.24 14.78
CA MET A 101 10.69 9.97 13.52
C MET A 101 9.22 10.29 13.20
N GLN A 102 8.27 9.91 14.07
CA GLN A 102 6.86 10.29 13.91
C GLN A 102 6.62 11.69 14.46
N GLY A 103 6.13 12.60 13.61
CA GLY A 103 5.82 13.97 14.01
C GLY A 103 5.70 14.94 12.83
N GLN A 104 5.93 16.22 13.11
CA GLN A 104 5.77 17.33 12.15
C GLN A 104 7.08 18.06 11.88
N GLY A 105 8.19 17.59 12.46
CA GLY A 105 9.52 18.12 12.23
C GLY A 105 9.97 17.97 10.77
N PRO A 106 11.00 18.71 10.35
CA PRO A 106 11.47 18.71 8.96
C PRO A 106 11.96 17.33 8.50
N GLN A 107 12.47 16.53 9.44
CA GLN A 107 12.97 15.16 9.23
C GLN A 107 12.00 14.07 9.69
N GLU A 108 10.83 14.45 10.19
CA GLU A 108 9.83 13.53 10.70
C GLU A 108 8.77 13.27 9.63
N TYR A 109 8.08 12.14 9.75
CA TYR A 109 6.90 11.82 8.97
C TYR A 109 5.66 11.84 9.86
N ASN A 110 4.57 12.42 9.36
CA ASN A 110 3.30 12.44 10.08
C ASN A 110 2.56 11.10 9.95
N MET A 111 2.50 10.59 8.71
CA MET A 111 1.75 9.39 8.36
C MET A 111 2.51 8.61 7.29
N ALA A 112 2.60 7.29 7.45
CA ALA A 112 3.15 6.39 6.45
C ALA A 112 2.05 5.44 6.01
N LEU A 113 1.76 5.41 4.70
CA LEU A 113 0.75 4.54 4.10
C LEU A 113 1.33 3.21 3.65
N ASP A 114 2.56 3.23 3.17
CA ASP A 114 3.27 2.03 2.76
C ASP A 114 4.77 2.22 2.90
N ILE A 115 5.49 1.10 2.93
CA ILE A 115 6.94 1.05 2.98
C ILE A 115 7.52 0.20 1.85
N LYS A 116 8.70 0.55 1.39
CA LYS A 116 9.49 -0.26 0.46
C LYS A 116 10.98 -0.06 0.72
N PHE A 117 11.78 -1.08 0.48
CA PHE A 117 13.22 -0.88 0.42
C PHE A 117 13.61 -0.14 -0.87
N ASN A 118 14.52 0.82 -0.73
CA ASN A 118 15.13 1.56 -1.82
C ASN A 118 16.53 0.98 -2.08
N PRO A 119 16.75 0.22 -3.17
CA PRO A 119 18.04 -0.41 -3.43
C PRO A 119 19.13 0.62 -3.75
N ASP A 120 18.78 1.72 -4.44
CA ASP A 120 19.72 2.75 -4.86
C ASP A 120 20.31 3.50 -3.66
N LEU A 121 19.44 3.89 -2.72
CA LEU A 121 19.82 4.65 -1.53
C LEU A 121 20.09 3.76 -0.31
N LYS A 122 19.95 2.43 -0.46
CA LYS A 122 20.12 1.43 0.61
C LYS A 122 19.34 1.79 1.88
N GLY A 123 18.08 2.14 1.71
CA GLY A 123 17.21 2.65 2.76
C GLY A 123 15.78 2.12 2.70
N VAL A 124 14.93 2.66 3.56
CA VAL A 124 13.49 2.38 3.59
C VAL A 124 12.74 3.64 3.17
N ASP A 125 11.99 3.53 2.08
CA ASP A 125 11.06 4.56 1.62
C ASP A 125 9.74 4.45 2.39
N LEU A 126 9.31 5.55 2.98
CA LEU A 126 8.00 5.75 3.61
C LEU A 126 7.20 6.71 2.75
N LEU A 127 6.04 6.26 2.28
CA LEU A 127 5.11 7.06 1.49
C LEU A 127 4.07 7.72 2.40
N ASP A 128 3.93 9.04 2.32
CA ASP A 128 2.83 9.75 2.96
C ASP A 128 1.59 9.87 2.04
N PRO A 129 0.41 10.21 2.58
CA PRO A 129 -0.83 10.37 1.80
C PRO A 129 -0.79 11.46 0.73
N TYR A 130 0.10 12.42 0.90
CA TYR A 130 0.24 13.56 0.01
C TYR A 130 1.28 13.30 -1.09
N GLY A 131 1.94 12.14 -1.09
CA GLY A 131 2.97 11.77 -2.05
C GLY A 131 4.35 12.35 -1.77
N LEU A 132 4.66 12.68 -0.51
CA LEU A 132 6.05 12.76 -0.07
C LEU A 132 6.55 11.36 0.22
N ILE A 133 7.75 11.08 -0.30
CA ILE A 133 8.51 9.89 0.01
C ILE A 133 9.70 10.32 0.86
N TYR A 134 9.77 9.74 2.05
CA TYR A 134 10.91 9.87 2.95
C TYR A 134 11.76 8.62 2.84
N THR A 135 13.01 8.76 2.42
CA THR A 135 13.98 7.67 2.44
C THR A 135 14.81 7.78 3.70
N TYR A 136 14.66 6.82 4.60
CA TYR A 136 15.48 6.71 5.80
C TYR A 136 16.54 5.62 5.64
N SER A 137 17.70 5.81 6.26
CA SER A 137 18.64 4.72 6.51
C SER A 137 18.01 3.65 7.40
N PRO A 138 18.57 2.43 7.46
CA PRO A 138 18.07 1.41 8.38
C PRO A 138 18.04 1.80 9.86
N SER A 139 18.89 2.76 10.27
CA SER A 139 18.91 3.33 11.62
C SER A 139 18.04 4.59 11.76
N PHE A 140 17.19 4.88 10.78
CA PHE A 140 16.25 6.01 10.75
C PHE A 140 16.83 7.43 10.72
N ASN A 141 18.06 7.59 10.25
CA ASN A 141 18.54 8.91 9.79
C ASN A 141 17.93 9.22 8.40
N LEU A 142 17.39 10.42 8.21
CA LEU A 142 16.81 10.83 6.92
C LEU A 142 17.91 10.98 5.86
N ILE A 143 17.76 10.28 4.73
CA ILE A 143 18.66 10.35 3.57
C ILE A 143 18.10 11.30 2.51
N SER A 144 16.80 11.20 2.23
CA SER A 144 16.17 11.94 1.13
C SER A 144 14.69 12.18 1.40
N LYS A 145 14.18 13.30 0.88
CA LYS A 145 12.76 13.67 0.90
C LYS A 145 12.37 14.13 -0.50
N LYS A 146 11.44 13.43 -1.15
CA LYS A 146 11.02 13.73 -2.53
C LYS A 146 9.50 13.80 -2.62
N LYS A 147 8.99 14.82 -3.30
CA LYS A 147 7.57 14.94 -3.62
C LYS A 147 7.29 14.33 -4.98
N VAL A 148 6.42 13.33 -5.03
CA VAL A 148 5.85 12.82 -6.26
C VAL A 148 4.67 13.71 -6.64
N LYS A 149 4.68 14.23 -7.88
CA LYS A 149 3.50 14.90 -8.43
C LYS A 149 2.44 13.84 -8.67
N SER A 150 1.31 13.97 -7.98
CA SER A 150 0.16 13.10 -8.13
C SER A 150 -1.09 13.96 -8.15
N GLU A 151 -1.98 13.70 -9.10
CA GLU A 151 -3.31 14.31 -9.15
C GLU A 151 -4.28 13.65 -8.15
N PHE A 152 -3.89 12.51 -7.57
CA PHE A 152 -4.71 11.71 -6.66
C PHE A 152 -4.01 11.42 -5.33
N VAL A 153 -4.78 11.05 -4.30
CA VAL A 153 -4.25 10.53 -3.04
C VAL A 153 -3.57 9.19 -3.29
N LEU A 154 -2.33 9.05 -2.83
CA LEU A 154 -1.58 7.81 -2.96
C LEU A 154 -1.93 6.88 -1.81
N ASN A 155 -2.01 5.57 -2.08
CA ASN A 155 -2.37 4.56 -1.06
C ASN A 155 -1.28 3.51 -0.81
N LYS A 156 -0.46 3.19 -1.82
CA LYS A 156 0.52 2.10 -1.73
C LYS A 156 1.62 2.26 -2.77
N PHE A 157 2.82 1.74 -2.49
CA PHE A 157 3.82 1.53 -3.53
C PHE A 157 3.40 0.35 -4.43
N MET A 158 3.48 0.53 -5.74
CA MET A 158 3.36 -0.57 -6.71
C MET A 158 4.60 -0.64 -7.58
N ALA A 159 5.04 -1.88 -7.82
CA ALA A 159 6.10 -2.15 -8.78
C ALA A 159 5.47 -2.28 -10.16
N LEU A 160 5.93 -1.48 -11.13
CA LEU A 160 5.65 -1.72 -12.54
C LEU A 160 6.86 -2.37 -13.17
N SER A 161 6.89 -3.71 -13.13
CA SER A 161 7.88 -4.55 -13.80
C SER A 161 9.35 -4.38 -13.36
N LEU A 162 10.16 -5.41 -13.58
CA LEU A 162 11.50 -5.62 -12.99
C LEU A 162 12.58 -4.64 -13.48
N HIS A 163 12.28 -3.72 -14.41
CA HIS A 163 13.29 -2.85 -15.02
C HIS A 163 12.92 -1.37 -15.18
N ILE A 164 11.74 -0.90 -14.78
CA ILE A 164 11.39 0.52 -14.90
C ILE A 164 10.68 0.98 -13.64
N MET A 165 11.43 1.67 -12.77
CA MET A 165 10.89 2.31 -11.58
C MET A 165 10.16 3.59 -11.96
N PHE A 166 8.87 3.49 -12.26
CA PHE A 166 7.94 4.63 -12.23
C PHE A 166 6.72 4.29 -11.38
N SER A 167 6.36 5.22 -10.50
CA SER A 167 5.19 5.16 -9.62
C SER A 167 3.91 5.23 -10.46
N LEU A 168 3.22 4.11 -10.66
CA LEU A 168 1.82 4.14 -11.09
C LEU A 168 0.91 3.90 -9.88
N ILE A 169 -0.16 4.68 -9.87
CA ILE A 169 -1.16 4.82 -8.82
C ILE A 169 -2.34 3.96 -9.23
N LEU A 170 -2.77 3.02 -8.39
CA LEU A 170 -4.01 2.27 -8.58
C LEU A 170 -4.93 2.49 -7.39
N LEU A 171 -6.12 2.95 -7.76
CA LEU A 171 -7.29 3.16 -6.95
C LEU A 171 -7.82 1.81 -6.43
N CYS A 172 -7.37 1.37 -5.26
CA CYS A 172 -8.15 0.41 -4.48
C CYS A 172 -9.09 1.18 -3.54
N GLY A 173 -10.11 1.82 -4.12
CA GLY A 173 -11.10 2.61 -3.38
C GLY A 173 -12.56 2.32 -3.74
N GLN A 174 -12.82 1.58 -4.81
CA GLN A 174 -14.20 1.31 -5.28
C GLN A 174 -14.57 -0.17 -5.36
N VAL A 175 -13.65 -1.11 -5.04
CA VAL A 175 -13.95 -2.55 -5.00
C VAL A 175 -14.30 -2.96 -3.56
N LYS A 176 -15.37 -2.40 -3.01
CA LYS A 176 -15.95 -2.84 -1.72
C LYS A 176 -17.36 -3.41 -1.87
N ARG A 177 -17.80 -3.74 -3.09
CA ARG A 177 -19.16 -4.25 -3.36
C ARG A 177 -19.26 -5.64 -4.01
N PHE A 178 -18.17 -6.39 -4.18
CA PHE A 178 -18.22 -7.73 -4.79
C PHE A 178 -17.45 -8.79 -3.99
N CYS A 179 -17.67 -8.81 -2.67
CA CYS A 179 -17.45 -10.01 -1.86
C CYS A 179 -18.69 -10.20 -0.96
N SER A 180 -19.69 -10.87 -1.53
CA SER A 180 -20.75 -11.61 -0.86
C SER A 180 -21.06 -12.83 -1.73
#